data_AF-A0A0R1QFG8-F1
#
_entry.id   AF-A0A0R1QFG8-F1
#
_cell.length_a   1.000
_cell.length_b   1.000
_cell.length_c   1.000
_cell.angle_alpha   90.00
_cell.angle_beta   90.00
_cell.angle_gamma   90.00
#
_symmetry.space_group_name_H-M   'P 1'
#
loop_
_entity.id
_entity.type
_entity.pdbx_description
1 polymer ?
#
loop_
_entity_poly.entity_id
_entity_poly.type
_entity_poly.pdbx_seq_one_letter_code
_entity_poly.pdbx_strand_id
1 'polypeptide(L)'
;MKKSIKYAGIAAATLLAVAPVAAPVVSSVSETTVKADTTDANTSNMNAYAGQFVNSTLSQTQQDALLSVSKFGTMTLDEFNKGYLQFAPYKLNDNDATLKALSSSDTAKATATVSAVTSKGTKISSATELDNYLNDTTTKAVTITVTFNYNDTNSTAATPVTKTFTVTKAAAVQQKTADLTSAAISYDKSLNVSYNTSAADYGLVASANFSVKDNNGNVLTSPDKNGKTAIRTTLSGLYTSYNDAYNDAYKGAKDGQTVNDVPFNEENTTYYQVVTGTVEADPAFTKLLTNFEENTAKYGLTVNGTTPTGNYNDPTSLQIYTNGDEASITVIREIHVGSKEAASWTTTDTSGVVTTKSASNYYTLVNNENQPVGNRALVKDSAWLTDQYRVNNNGVKQYRVATGEWIDANNVTFSDKATTPSDNSALTDIQNQNGTVTLDAPASFNYLLYTKSGELGNRALSGDSAWKVIQTAKDSKGRTYYRVSTTEWVMEGNGVHFTAE
;
A
#
# COMPACT_ATOMS: atom_id res chain seq x y z
N MET A 1 4.82 76.41 56.79
CA MET A 1 4.69 77.20 55.54
C MET A 1 3.96 76.36 54.51
N LYS A 2 2.74 76.75 54.15
CA LYS A 2 1.91 76.11 53.12
C LYS A 2 2.16 76.81 51.79
N LYS A 3 2.31 76.07 50.69
CA LYS A 3 2.03 76.57 49.34
C LYS A 3 1.14 75.57 48.62
N SER A 4 -0.05 76.06 48.29
CA SER A 4 -1.08 75.46 47.45
C SER A 4 -0.91 75.92 46.01
N ILE A 5 -1.24 75.05 45.05
CA ILE A 5 -1.64 75.46 43.69
C ILE A 5 -2.94 74.74 43.34
N LYS A 6 -3.81 75.51 42.69
CA LYS A 6 -5.25 75.33 42.51
C LYS A 6 -5.58 74.50 41.26
N TYR A 7 -6.75 73.88 41.32
CA TYR A 7 -7.60 73.39 40.22
C TYR A 7 -7.67 74.33 39.01
N ALA A 8 -7.81 73.75 37.81
CA ALA A 8 -8.89 74.04 36.87
C ALA A 8 -8.95 72.96 35.78
N GLY A 9 -10.11 72.31 35.63
CA GLY A 9 -10.41 71.44 34.51
C GLY A 9 -10.73 72.24 33.26
N ILE A 10 -10.45 71.67 32.09
CA ILE A 10 -10.93 72.15 30.81
C ILE A 10 -11.47 70.95 30.04
N ALA A 11 -12.76 71.02 29.73
CA ALA A 11 -13.43 70.19 28.74
C ALA A 11 -12.93 70.58 27.34
N ALA A 12 -12.57 69.58 26.53
CA ALA A 12 -12.31 69.77 25.10
C ALA A 12 -13.36 68.97 24.32
N ALA A 13 -14.22 69.70 23.62
CA ALA A 13 -15.16 69.18 22.64
C ALA A 13 -14.39 68.74 21.38
N THR A 14 -14.57 67.51 20.95
CA THR A 14 -14.11 67.03 19.65
C THR A 14 -15.25 67.04 18.64
N LEU A 15 -15.05 67.85 17.61
CA LEU A 15 -15.88 68.01 16.42
C LEU A 15 -15.69 66.74 15.54
N LEU A 16 -16.71 65.90 15.39
CA LEU A 16 -16.70 64.79 14.43
C LEU A 16 -17.01 65.33 13.03
N ALA A 17 -15.98 65.48 12.19
CA ALA A 17 -16.16 65.62 10.75
C ALA A 17 -16.43 64.23 10.15
N VAL A 18 -17.58 64.07 9.49
CA VAL A 18 -18.02 62.84 8.85
C VAL A 18 -17.27 62.68 7.53
N ALA A 19 -16.38 61.70 7.43
CA ALA A 19 -15.88 61.17 6.17
C ALA A 19 -16.65 59.86 5.86
N PRO A 20 -17.04 59.59 4.60
CA PRO A 20 -17.67 58.33 4.25
C PRO A 20 -16.65 57.19 4.40
N VAL A 21 -16.80 56.39 5.45
CA VAL A 21 -16.15 55.08 5.56
C VAL A 21 -16.92 54.13 4.68
N ALA A 22 -16.29 53.67 3.59
CA ALA A 22 -16.77 52.52 2.84
C ALA A 22 -16.77 51.32 3.81
N ALA A 23 -17.94 50.92 4.27
CA ALA A 23 -18.12 49.65 4.95
C ALA A 23 -17.73 48.53 3.97
N PRO A 24 -16.89 47.55 4.37
CA PRO A 24 -16.80 46.33 3.60
C PRO A 24 -18.20 45.73 3.55
N VAL A 25 -18.72 45.56 2.34
CA VAL A 25 -19.90 44.73 2.10
C VAL A 25 -19.49 43.33 2.55
N VAL A 26 -19.93 42.95 3.75
CA VAL A 26 -19.98 41.54 4.16
C VAL A 26 -20.99 40.91 3.23
N SER A 27 -20.49 40.45 2.08
CA SER A 27 -21.23 39.53 1.25
C SER A 27 -21.44 38.32 2.15
N SER A 28 -22.69 38.03 2.48
CA SER A 28 -23.10 36.75 3.03
C SER A 28 -22.60 35.70 2.04
N VAL A 29 -21.42 35.14 2.32
CA VAL A 29 -20.94 33.94 1.67
C VAL A 29 -22.01 32.92 2.03
N SER A 30 -22.86 32.58 1.06
CA SER A 30 -23.60 31.34 1.17
C SER A 30 -22.53 30.29 1.38
N GLU A 31 -22.42 29.78 2.61
CA GLU A 31 -21.69 28.57 2.90
C GLU A 31 -22.33 27.49 2.02
N THR A 32 -21.82 27.32 0.80
CA THR A 32 -21.86 26.02 0.16
C THR A 32 -20.95 25.16 1.01
N THR A 33 -21.52 24.61 2.07
CA THR A 33 -21.02 23.38 2.65
C THR A 33 -21.00 22.40 1.49
N VAL A 34 -19.83 22.24 0.88
CA VAL A 34 -19.60 21.14 -0.05
C VAL A 34 -19.76 19.92 0.83
N LYS A 35 -20.95 19.32 0.78
CA LYS A 35 -21.18 18.02 1.37
C LYS A 35 -20.17 17.14 0.66
N ALA A 36 -19.14 16.70 1.39
CA ALA A 36 -18.24 15.67 0.92
C ALA A 36 -19.14 14.57 0.36
N ASP A 37 -18.95 14.19 -0.91
CA ASP A 37 -19.48 12.92 -1.36
C ASP A 37 -18.72 11.89 -0.53
N THR A 38 -19.32 11.50 0.59
CA THR A 38 -18.71 10.56 1.52
C THR A 38 -18.59 9.28 0.73
N THR A 39 -17.40 9.00 0.19
CA THR A 39 -17.14 7.72 -0.47
C THR A 39 -17.59 6.66 0.50
N ASP A 40 -18.51 5.85 0.02
CA ASP A 40 -19.18 4.88 0.84
C ASP A 40 -18.15 4.00 1.57
N ALA A 41 -18.32 3.80 2.88
CA ALA A 41 -17.33 3.08 3.68
C ALA A 41 -17.06 1.67 3.13
N ASN A 42 -18.06 0.99 2.57
CA ASN A 42 -17.87 -0.33 1.96
C ASN A 42 -17.06 -0.23 0.66
N THR A 43 -17.22 0.84 -0.12
CA THR A 43 -16.41 1.10 -1.33
C THR A 43 -14.94 1.31 -0.99
N SER A 44 -14.66 2.12 0.02
CA SER A 44 -13.29 2.33 0.50
C SER A 44 -12.68 1.04 1.05
N ASN A 45 -13.45 0.29 1.85
CA ASN A 45 -13.03 -0.99 2.42
C ASN A 45 -12.74 -2.04 1.34
N MET A 46 -13.59 -2.15 0.30
CA MET A 46 -13.39 -3.11 -0.77
C MET A 46 -12.16 -2.79 -1.62
N ASN A 47 -11.89 -1.50 -1.87
CA ASN A 47 -10.67 -1.09 -2.58
C ASN A 47 -9.41 -1.37 -1.77
N ALA A 48 -9.43 -1.10 -0.46
CA ALA A 48 -8.33 -1.43 0.44
C ALA A 48 -8.10 -2.95 0.51
N TYR A 49 -9.17 -3.73 0.59
CA TYR A 49 -9.13 -5.20 0.56
C TYR A 49 -8.53 -5.72 -0.76
N ALA A 50 -9.09 -5.32 -1.90
CA ALA A 50 -8.64 -5.75 -3.23
C ALA A 50 -7.21 -5.29 -3.56
N GLY A 51 -6.80 -4.14 -3.04
CA GLY A 51 -5.46 -3.58 -3.24
C GLY A 51 -4.34 -4.45 -2.68
N GLN A 52 -4.67 -5.33 -1.73
CA GLN A 52 -3.70 -6.17 -1.07
C GLN A 52 -3.12 -7.19 -2.05
N PHE A 53 -3.89 -7.97 -2.80
CA PHE A 53 -3.34 -9.07 -3.62
C PHE A 53 -2.18 -8.66 -4.55
N VAL A 54 -1.00 -9.24 -4.37
CA VAL A 54 0.21 -8.94 -5.13
C VAL A 54 0.73 -10.15 -5.89
N ASN A 55 1.63 -9.88 -6.85
CA ASN A 55 2.37 -10.94 -7.52
C ASN A 55 3.16 -11.75 -6.48
N SER A 56 3.07 -13.08 -6.59
CA SER A 56 3.63 -13.99 -5.59
C SER A 56 4.31 -15.17 -6.27
N THR A 57 5.36 -15.70 -5.64
CA THR A 57 5.89 -17.03 -5.99
C THR A 57 5.16 -18.05 -5.13
N LEU A 58 4.53 -19.05 -5.75
CA LEU A 58 3.72 -20.06 -5.08
C LEU A 58 4.58 -20.91 -4.15
N SER A 59 4.27 -20.85 -2.85
CA SER A 59 4.51 -21.95 -1.93
C SER A 59 3.46 -23.04 -2.12
N GLN A 60 3.64 -24.21 -1.49
CA GLN A 60 2.61 -25.25 -1.59
C GLN A 60 1.41 -24.98 -0.73
N THR A 61 1.59 -24.46 0.49
CA THR A 61 0.46 -23.98 1.29
C THR A 61 -0.38 -23.03 0.46
N GLN A 62 0.28 -22.22 -0.39
CA GLN A 62 -0.40 -21.38 -1.36
C GLN A 62 -1.07 -22.15 -2.50
N GLN A 63 -0.43 -23.15 -3.08
CA GLN A 63 -1.07 -23.99 -4.08
C GLN A 63 -2.29 -24.75 -3.50
N ASP A 64 -2.16 -25.40 -2.35
CA ASP A 64 -3.21 -26.18 -1.71
C ASP A 64 -4.41 -25.33 -1.34
N ALA A 65 -4.20 -24.16 -0.74
CA ALA A 65 -5.32 -23.28 -0.42
C ALA A 65 -6.00 -22.77 -1.69
N LEU A 66 -5.23 -22.44 -2.74
CA LEU A 66 -5.77 -22.03 -4.04
C LEU A 66 -6.61 -23.14 -4.69
N LEU A 67 -6.16 -24.40 -4.58
CA LEU A 67 -6.87 -25.58 -5.07
C LEU A 67 -8.12 -25.90 -4.22
N SER A 68 -8.09 -25.59 -2.92
CA SER A 68 -9.19 -25.84 -1.98
C SER A 68 -10.45 -25.02 -2.26
N VAL A 69 -10.33 -23.86 -2.92
CA VAL A 69 -11.50 -22.99 -3.23
C VAL A 69 -12.35 -23.56 -4.37
N SER A 70 -11.90 -24.62 -5.06
CA SER A 70 -12.64 -25.50 -5.98
C SER A 70 -13.52 -24.87 -7.09
N LYS A 71 -13.58 -23.54 -7.23
CA LYS A 71 -14.42 -22.83 -8.19
C LYS A 71 -13.72 -21.57 -8.74
N PHE A 72 -13.63 -21.49 -10.06
CA PHE A 72 -13.54 -20.22 -10.77
C PHE A 72 -14.97 -19.72 -11.05
N GLY A 73 -15.17 -18.41 -11.08
CA GLY A 73 -16.48 -17.78 -11.10
C GLY A 73 -16.83 -17.09 -9.78
N THR A 74 -18.12 -16.82 -9.57
CA THR A 74 -18.61 -16.04 -8.42
C THR A 74 -18.72 -16.90 -7.15
N MET A 75 -18.16 -16.40 -6.05
CA MET A 75 -18.17 -17.02 -4.72
C MET A 75 -18.37 -15.96 -3.62
N THR A 76 -18.63 -16.39 -2.38
CA THR A 76 -18.70 -15.46 -1.24
C THR A 76 -17.30 -14.95 -0.88
N LEU A 77 -17.22 -13.81 -0.19
CA LEU A 77 -15.92 -13.28 0.26
C LEU A 77 -15.23 -14.24 1.24
N ASP A 78 -15.98 -14.93 2.09
CA ASP A 78 -15.44 -15.95 3.00
C ASP A 78 -14.87 -17.16 2.25
N GLU A 79 -15.54 -17.62 1.20
CA GLU A 79 -15.05 -18.71 0.36
C GLU A 79 -13.78 -18.28 -0.39
N PHE A 80 -13.76 -17.07 -0.93
CA PHE A 80 -12.58 -16.48 -1.54
C PHE A 80 -11.40 -16.37 -0.54
N ASN A 81 -11.65 -15.92 0.68
CA ASN A 81 -10.61 -15.73 1.69
C ASN A 81 -9.85 -17.02 2.01
N LYS A 82 -10.53 -18.17 2.00
CA LYS A 82 -9.93 -19.47 2.33
C LYS A 82 -8.75 -19.85 1.46
N GLY A 83 -8.69 -19.40 0.20
CA GLY A 83 -7.57 -19.75 -0.69
C GLY A 83 -6.83 -18.58 -1.33
N TYR A 84 -7.32 -17.35 -1.21
CA TYR A 84 -6.67 -16.21 -1.87
C TYR A 84 -5.98 -15.24 -0.90
N LEU A 85 -6.34 -15.20 0.40
CA LEU A 85 -5.72 -14.26 1.38
C LEU A 85 -4.20 -14.42 1.52
N GLN A 86 -3.70 -15.61 1.29
CA GLN A 86 -2.26 -15.90 1.27
C GLN A 86 -1.46 -15.19 0.16
N PHE A 87 -2.12 -14.58 -0.81
CA PHE A 87 -1.50 -13.78 -1.88
C PHE A 87 -1.63 -12.27 -1.64
N ALA A 88 -2.42 -11.89 -0.65
CA ALA A 88 -2.24 -10.57 -0.08
C ALA A 88 -0.83 -10.53 0.52
N PRO A 89 -0.21 -9.34 0.57
CA PRO A 89 0.53 -8.97 1.70
C PRO A 89 -0.47 -9.05 2.89
N TYR A 90 -0.83 -8.01 3.60
CA TYR A 90 -1.75 -8.01 4.76
C TYR A 90 -2.71 -9.23 4.96
N LYS A 91 -2.44 -10.10 5.95
CA LYS A 91 -3.38 -11.11 6.46
C LYS A 91 -4.46 -10.35 7.23
N LEU A 92 -5.56 -10.06 6.56
CA LEU A 92 -6.77 -9.64 7.24
C LEU A 92 -7.25 -10.81 8.10
N ASN A 93 -7.22 -10.65 9.42
CA ASN A 93 -7.85 -11.62 10.31
C ASN A 93 -9.36 -11.35 10.35
N ASP A 94 -10.14 -12.33 10.81
CA ASP A 94 -11.60 -12.20 10.93
C ASP A 94 -12.03 -11.05 11.86
N ASN A 95 -11.11 -10.47 12.63
CA ASN A 95 -11.33 -9.34 13.52
C ASN A 95 -11.06 -7.97 12.88
N ASP A 96 -10.53 -7.93 11.65
CA ASP A 96 -10.34 -6.69 10.92
C ASP A 96 -11.70 -6.02 10.66
N ALA A 97 -11.84 -4.78 11.11
CA ALA A 97 -13.08 -4.02 10.98
C ALA A 97 -13.53 -3.89 9.51
N THR A 98 -12.57 -3.85 8.59
CA THR A 98 -12.76 -3.83 7.13
C THR A 98 -13.40 -5.12 6.65
N LEU A 99 -12.90 -6.27 7.13
CA LEU A 99 -13.39 -7.58 6.72
C LEU A 99 -14.78 -7.84 7.31
N LYS A 100 -14.98 -7.59 8.61
CA LYS A 100 -16.31 -7.70 9.27
C LYS A 100 -17.38 -6.85 8.61
N ALA A 101 -17.04 -5.64 8.16
CA ALA A 101 -17.96 -4.76 7.45
C ALA A 101 -18.43 -5.34 6.09
N LEU A 102 -17.58 -6.14 5.44
CA LEU A 102 -17.83 -6.73 4.12
C LEU A 102 -18.31 -8.20 4.16
N SER A 103 -18.01 -8.94 5.23
CA SER A 103 -18.24 -10.39 5.37
C SER A 103 -19.27 -10.81 6.41
N SER A 104 -19.77 -9.91 7.27
CA SER A 104 -20.72 -10.29 8.32
C SER A 104 -21.99 -10.95 7.74
N SER A 105 -22.47 -11.96 8.47
CA SER A 105 -23.42 -13.01 8.07
C SER A 105 -24.84 -12.57 7.71
N ASP A 106 -25.05 -11.29 7.38
CA ASP A 106 -26.27 -10.84 6.73
C ASP A 106 -26.09 -11.11 5.23
N THR A 107 -26.84 -12.08 4.73
CA THR A 107 -26.71 -12.60 3.36
C THR A 107 -26.66 -11.46 2.34
N ALA A 108 -25.51 -11.37 1.64
CA ALA A 108 -25.23 -10.57 0.43
C ALA A 108 -24.75 -9.11 0.60
N LYS A 109 -23.53 -8.91 1.13
CA LYS A 109 -22.82 -7.64 0.93
C LYS A 109 -21.60 -7.68 0.03
N ALA A 110 -20.86 -8.79 -0.08
CA ALA A 110 -19.76 -8.89 -1.05
C ALA A 110 -19.57 -10.31 -1.61
N THR A 111 -19.31 -10.40 -2.92
CA THR A 111 -18.92 -11.62 -3.65
C THR A 111 -17.65 -11.35 -4.45
N ALA A 112 -16.86 -12.39 -4.69
CA ALA A 112 -15.70 -12.34 -5.55
C ALA A 112 -15.94 -13.20 -6.79
N THR A 113 -15.71 -12.64 -7.98
CA THR A 113 -15.74 -13.38 -9.24
C THR A 113 -14.32 -13.58 -9.73
N VAL A 114 -13.85 -14.83 -9.70
CA VAL A 114 -12.45 -15.17 -10.01
C VAL A 114 -12.32 -15.76 -11.40
N SER A 115 -11.32 -15.32 -12.15
CA SER A 115 -10.88 -15.92 -13.41
C SER A 115 -9.36 -16.07 -13.43
N ALA A 116 -8.86 -17.05 -14.18
CA ALA A 116 -7.43 -17.29 -14.31
C ALA A 116 -7.04 -17.60 -15.76
N VAL A 117 -5.86 -17.13 -16.15
CA VAL A 117 -5.24 -17.44 -17.44
C VAL A 117 -3.78 -17.85 -17.25
N THR A 118 -3.31 -18.77 -18.09
CA THR A 118 -1.89 -19.12 -18.17
C THR A 118 -1.06 -17.95 -18.71
N SER A 119 0.28 -18.04 -18.63
CA SER A 119 1.19 -17.07 -19.24
C SER A 119 1.05 -16.91 -20.76
N LYS A 120 0.38 -17.85 -21.43
CA LYS A 120 0.06 -17.79 -22.86
C LYS A 120 -1.36 -17.29 -23.15
N GLY A 121 -2.10 -16.86 -22.14
CA GLY A 121 -3.48 -16.36 -22.27
C GLY A 121 -4.56 -17.45 -22.32
N THR A 122 -4.21 -18.73 -22.20
CA THR A 122 -5.20 -19.82 -22.14
C THR A 122 -5.99 -19.74 -20.83
N LYS A 123 -7.33 -19.71 -20.92
CA LYS A 123 -8.24 -19.71 -19.77
C LYS A 123 -8.13 -21.01 -18.95
N ILE A 124 -8.16 -20.88 -17.63
CA ILE A 124 -8.28 -21.97 -16.67
C ILE A 124 -9.69 -21.90 -16.08
N SER A 125 -10.44 -23.00 -16.17
CA SER A 125 -11.87 -23.05 -15.86
C SER A 125 -12.20 -23.91 -14.64
N SER A 126 -11.25 -24.68 -14.11
CA SER A 126 -11.44 -25.53 -12.93
C SER A 126 -10.18 -25.65 -12.08
N ALA A 127 -10.35 -25.97 -10.79
CA ALA A 127 -9.22 -26.26 -9.91
C ALA A 127 -8.37 -27.42 -10.44
N THR A 128 -8.98 -28.42 -11.09
CA THR A 128 -8.26 -29.52 -11.75
C THR A 128 -7.41 -29.04 -12.92
N GLU A 129 -7.91 -28.14 -13.76
CA GLU A 129 -7.11 -27.54 -14.85
C GLU A 129 -5.96 -26.70 -14.32
N LEU A 130 -6.20 -25.95 -13.23
CA LEU A 130 -5.16 -25.20 -12.54
C LEU A 130 -4.08 -26.15 -11.99
N ASP A 131 -4.49 -27.21 -11.29
CA ASP A 131 -3.60 -28.20 -10.70
C ASP A 131 -2.75 -28.89 -11.77
N ASN A 132 -3.39 -29.35 -12.86
CA ASN A 132 -2.69 -29.97 -13.98
C ASN A 132 -1.65 -29.01 -14.61
N TYR A 133 -1.99 -27.73 -14.76
CA TYR A 133 -1.07 -26.73 -15.30
C TYR A 133 0.11 -26.45 -14.36
N LEU A 134 -0.16 -26.36 -13.04
CA LEU A 134 0.85 -26.10 -12.02
C LEU A 134 1.67 -27.36 -11.66
N ASN A 135 1.20 -28.57 -11.94
CA ASN A 135 1.95 -29.80 -11.62
C ASN A 135 3.10 -30.11 -12.58
N ASP A 136 3.25 -29.33 -13.66
CA ASP A 136 4.43 -29.33 -14.53
C ASP A 136 5.72 -29.00 -13.74
N THR A 137 6.86 -29.56 -14.15
CA THR A 137 8.18 -29.35 -13.52
C THR A 137 8.86 -28.06 -13.96
N THR A 138 8.33 -27.37 -14.95
CA THR A 138 8.85 -26.10 -15.46
C THR A 138 8.29 -24.89 -14.69
N THR A 139 8.97 -23.75 -14.80
CA THR A 139 8.44 -22.49 -14.26
C THR A 139 7.15 -22.14 -14.99
N LYS A 140 6.08 -21.94 -14.23
CA LYS A 140 4.77 -21.55 -14.75
C LYS A 140 4.29 -20.29 -14.05
N ALA A 141 3.56 -19.46 -14.78
CA ALA A 141 2.82 -18.35 -14.20
C ALA A 141 1.34 -18.46 -14.58
N VAL A 142 0.49 -18.09 -13.64
CA VAL A 142 -0.95 -17.93 -13.79
C VAL A 142 -1.30 -16.51 -13.39
N THR A 143 -2.00 -15.79 -14.27
CA THR A 143 -2.57 -14.48 -13.96
C THR A 143 -3.99 -14.69 -13.46
N ILE A 144 -4.26 -14.24 -12.24
CA ILE A 144 -5.56 -14.33 -11.57
C ILE A 144 -6.18 -12.93 -11.60
N THR A 145 -7.42 -12.86 -12.07
CA THR A 145 -8.24 -11.64 -12.07
C THR A 145 -9.46 -11.88 -11.21
N VAL A 146 -9.65 -11.01 -10.21
CA VAL A 146 -10.75 -11.07 -9.26
C VAL A 146 -11.58 -9.80 -9.40
N THR A 147 -12.90 -9.94 -9.58
CA THR A 147 -13.87 -8.85 -9.56
C THR A 147 -14.73 -8.97 -8.31
N PHE A 148 -14.60 -8.02 -7.39
CA PHE A 148 -15.39 -7.97 -6.17
C PHE A 148 -16.67 -7.17 -6.41
N ASN A 149 -17.83 -7.83 -6.27
CA ASN A 149 -19.13 -7.17 -6.32
C ASN A 149 -19.64 -7.00 -4.90
N TYR A 150 -20.11 -5.80 -4.55
CA TYR A 150 -20.55 -5.52 -3.19
C TYR A 150 -21.62 -4.44 -3.17
N ASN A 151 -22.27 -4.28 -2.02
CA ASN A 151 -23.20 -3.20 -1.77
C ASN A 151 -22.55 -2.09 -0.93
N ASP A 152 -22.96 -0.86 -1.19
CA ASP A 152 -22.63 0.30 -0.38
C ASP A 152 -23.24 0.18 1.05
N THR A 153 -22.95 1.13 1.94
CA THR A 153 -23.48 1.17 3.31
C THR A 153 -25.00 1.31 3.35
N ASN A 154 -25.62 1.80 2.27
CA ASN A 154 -27.07 1.87 2.09
C ASN A 154 -27.66 0.58 1.49
N SER A 155 -26.86 -0.49 1.34
CA SER A 155 -27.25 -1.78 0.73
C SER A 155 -27.62 -1.69 -0.76
N THR A 156 -27.15 -0.68 -1.47
CA THR A 156 -27.28 -0.53 -2.93
C THR A 156 -26.05 -1.12 -3.62
N ALA A 157 -26.22 -1.79 -4.76
CA ALA A 157 -25.10 -2.33 -5.52
C ALA A 157 -24.08 -1.23 -5.89
N ALA A 158 -22.85 -1.39 -5.41
CA ALA A 158 -21.74 -0.49 -5.68
C ALA A 158 -21.00 -0.89 -6.97
N THR A 159 -20.11 -0.01 -7.45
CA THR A 159 -19.26 -0.32 -8.60
C THR A 159 -18.26 -1.43 -8.25
N PRO A 160 -18.21 -2.55 -9.00
CA PRO A 160 -17.29 -3.64 -8.71
C PRO A 160 -15.82 -3.22 -8.77
N VAL A 161 -15.00 -3.78 -7.87
CA VAL A 161 -13.55 -3.54 -7.83
C VAL A 161 -12.82 -4.71 -8.48
N THR A 162 -11.97 -4.45 -9.47
CA THR A 162 -11.21 -5.50 -10.16
C THR A 162 -9.72 -5.44 -9.82
N LYS A 163 -9.13 -6.58 -9.46
CA LYS A 163 -7.71 -6.74 -9.19
C LYS A 163 -7.13 -7.87 -10.03
N THR A 164 -5.91 -7.66 -10.55
CA THR A 164 -5.12 -8.69 -11.22
C THR A 164 -3.78 -8.86 -10.52
N PHE A 165 -3.36 -10.11 -10.34
CA PHE A 165 -2.05 -10.47 -9.81
C PHE A 165 -1.57 -11.78 -10.44
N THR A 166 -0.26 -12.01 -10.41
CA THR A 166 0.37 -13.18 -11.00
C THR A 166 0.92 -14.09 -9.92
N VAL A 167 0.54 -15.37 -9.97
CA VAL A 167 1.14 -16.41 -9.14
C VAL A 167 2.11 -17.22 -9.99
N THR A 168 3.37 -17.30 -9.55
CA THR A 168 4.44 -17.97 -10.27
C THR A 168 4.85 -19.24 -9.52
N LYS A 169 4.67 -20.39 -10.13
CA LYS A 169 5.31 -21.63 -9.65
C LYS A 169 6.71 -21.70 -10.22
N ALA A 170 7.70 -21.69 -9.33
CA ALA A 170 9.08 -21.95 -9.72
C ALA A 170 9.21 -23.39 -10.27
N ALA A 171 10.12 -23.60 -11.21
CA ALA A 171 10.45 -24.94 -11.68
C ALA A 171 10.80 -25.83 -10.48
N ALA A 172 10.06 -26.92 -10.32
CA ALA A 172 10.41 -27.95 -9.36
C ALA A 172 11.56 -28.74 -9.96
N VAL A 173 12.78 -28.44 -9.52
CA VAL A 173 13.91 -29.32 -9.80
C VAL A 173 13.73 -30.52 -8.88
N GLN A 174 13.22 -31.63 -9.44
CA GLN A 174 13.36 -32.92 -8.77
C GLN A 174 14.86 -33.19 -8.65
N GLN A 175 15.43 -32.86 -7.49
CA GLN A 175 16.76 -33.32 -7.17
C GLN A 175 16.72 -34.84 -7.11
N LYS A 176 17.59 -35.47 -7.88
CA LYS A 176 17.94 -36.87 -7.69
C LYS A 176 18.59 -36.96 -6.30
N THR A 177 17.91 -37.61 -5.37
CA THR A 177 18.13 -37.70 -3.92
C THR A 177 19.46 -38.35 -3.45
N ALA A 178 20.50 -38.38 -4.30
CA ALA A 178 21.76 -39.10 -4.01
C ALA A 178 22.97 -38.20 -3.67
N ASP A 179 22.99 -36.90 -4.02
CA ASP A 179 24.22 -36.09 -4.02
C ASP A 179 24.14 -34.74 -3.26
N LEU A 180 23.18 -34.57 -2.34
CA LEU A 180 23.09 -33.33 -1.56
C LEU A 180 24.19 -33.28 -0.49
N THR A 181 25.27 -32.58 -0.79
CA THR A 181 26.44 -32.40 0.08
C THR A 181 26.49 -31.03 0.75
N SER A 182 25.70 -30.06 0.27
CA SER A 182 25.55 -28.78 0.93
C SER A 182 24.19 -28.12 0.67
N ALA A 183 23.81 -27.23 1.58
CA ALA A 183 22.65 -26.36 1.43
C ALA A 183 22.96 -24.93 1.85
N ALA A 184 22.28 -23.99 1.18
CA ALA A 184 22.33 -22.56 1.48
C ALA A 184 20.94 -22.09 1.91
N ILE A 185 20.83 -21.71 3.19
CA ILE A 185 19.64 -21.14 3.79
C ILE A 185 19.73 -19.62 3.68
N SER A 186 18.65 -18.97 3.25
CA SER A 186 18.55 -17.51 3.21
C SER A 186 17.24 -17.07 3.83
N TYR A 187 17.28 -15.96 4.55
CA TYR A 187 16.13 -15.28 5.13
C TYR A 187 16.47 -13.81 5.40
N ASP A 188 15.46 -12.98 5.59
CA ASP A 188 15.63 -11.59 6.02
C ASP A 188 16.17 -11.54 7.45
N LYS A 189 17.51 -11.45 7.58
CA LYS A 189 18.21 -11.44 8.88
C LYS A 189 17.73 -10.30 9.76
N SER A 190 17.52 -9.13 9.16
CA SER A 190 17.05 -7.96 9.86
C SER A 190 16.02 -7.18 9.04
N LEU A 191 15.14 -6.48 9.76
CA LEU A 191 14.19 -5.53 9.21
C LEU A 191 14.29 -4.21 9.99
N ASN A 192 14.21 -3.08 9.30
CA ASN A 192 14.09 -1.79 9.94
C ASN A 192 12.62 -1.34 9.90
N VAL A 193 12.10 -0.93 11.04
CA VAL A 193 10.74 -0.40 11.19
C VAL A 193 10.80 0.99 11.79
N SER A 194 9.84 1.85 11.42
CA SER A 194 9.76 3.18 12.02
C SER A 194 9.17 3.09 13.42
N TYR A 195 9.60 4.00 14.30
CA TYR A 195 8.96 4.22 15.60
C TYR A 195 7.43 4.33 15.45
N ASN A 196 6.69 3.70 16.35
CA ASN A 196 5.22 3.64 16.42
C ASN A 196 4.51 2.84 15.31
N THR A 197 5.26 2.08 14.48
CA THR A 197 4.66 1.13 13.52
C THR A 197 4.02 -0.05 14.25
N SER A 198 2.90 -0.58 13.77
CA SER A 198 2.26 -1.76 14.39
C SER A 198 3.13 -3.02 14.25
N ALA A 199 3.27 -3.82 15.32
CA ALA A 199 3.88 -5.16 15.25
C ALA A 199 3.10 -6.14 14.36
N ALA A 200 1.81 -5.88 14.16
CA ALA A 200 0.96 -6.62 13.22
C ALA A 200 1.09 -6.12 11.77
N ASP A 201 2.01 -5.18 11.49
CA ASP A 201 2.33 -4.78 10.13
C ASP A 201 2.78 -6.00 9.32
N TYR A 202 2.30 -6.10 8.09
CA TYR A 202 2.28 -7.37 7.41
C TYR A 202 3.65 -7.93 7.07
N GLY A 203 4.64 -7.09 6.77
CA GLY A 203 6.02 -7.55 6.57
C GLY A 203 6.56 -8.37 7.76
N LEU A 204 6.02 -8.14 8.96
CA LEU A 204 6.40 -8.84 10.19
C LEU A 204 5.68 -10.17 10.41
N VAL A 205 4.53 -10.41 9.76
CA VAL A 205 3.68 -11.59 9.99
C VAL A 205 3.55 -12.51 8.78
N ALA A 206 4.14 -12.14 7.65
CA ALA A 206 3.88 -12.76 6.35
C ALA A 206 4.96 -13.63 5.76
N SER A 207 6.20 -13.16 5.83
CA SER A 207 7.33 -13.77 5.16
C SER A 207 8.61 -13.24 5.77
N ALA A 208 9.54 -14.15 6.04
CA ALA A 208 10.94 -13.83 6.30
C ALA A 208 11.80 -14.11 5.07
N ASN A 209 11.18 -14.26 3.88
CA ASN A 209 11.83 -14.68 2.63
C ASN A 209 12.72 -15.93 2.82
N PHE A 210 12.22 -16.87 3.62
CA PHE A 210 12.95 -18.09 3.94
C PHE A 210 13.05 -18.99 2.71
N SER A 211 14.27 -19.41 2.39
CA SER A 211 14.57 -20.30 1.28
C SER A 211 15.73 -21.20 1.64
N VAL A 212 15.73 -22.42 1.10
CA VAL A 212 16.86 -23.34 1.14
C VAL A 212 17.22 -23.69 -0.29
N LYS A 213 18.50 -23.62 -0.64
CA LYS A 213 19.03 -23.98 -1.95
C LYS A 213 20.04 -25.11 -1.84
N ASP A 214 20.13 -25.93 -2.87
CA ASP A 214 21.08 -27.03 -2.99
C ASP A 214 22.49 -26.56 -3.45
N ASN A 215 23.40 -27.54 -3.58
CA ASN A 215 24.74 -27.41 -4.18
C ASN A 215 24.81 -26.67 -5.53
N ASN A 216 23.73 -26.73 -6.32
CA ASN A 216 23.65 -26.19 -7.67
C ASN A 216 22.90 -24.84 -7.69
N GLY A 217 22.49 -24.32 -6.53
CA GLY A 217 21.71 -23.10 -6.40
C GLY A 217 20.22 -23.25 -6.69
N ASN A 218 19.70 -24.47 -6.87
CA ASN A 218 18.27 -24.71 -7.03
C ASN A 218 17.58 -24.66 -5.67
N VAL A 219 16.39 -24.08 -5.62
CA VAL A 219 15.57 -24.06 -4.40
C VAL A 219 15.12 -25.48 -4.08
N LEU A 220 15.42 -25.93 -2.85
CA LEU A 220 14.88 -27.18 -2.32
C LEU A 220 13.39 -27.01 -2.06
N THR A 221 12.63 -27.95 -2.60
CA THR A 221 11.20 -28.07 -2.42
C THR A 221 10.96 -29.35 -1.63
N SER A 222 10.22 -29.28 -0.54
CA SER A 222 9.68 -30.44 0.17
C SER A 222 8.74 -31.22 -0.77
N PRO A 223 8.85 -32.52 -1.03
CA PRO A 223 7.71 -33.25 -1.59
C PRO A 223 6.77 -33.62 -0.45
N ASP A 224 5.49 -33.25 -0.50
CA ASP A 224 4.50 -33.96 0.33
C ASP A 224 4.30 -35.40 -0.19
N LYS A 225 3.48 -36.19 0.52
CA LYS A 225 3.10 -37.57 0.12
C LYS A 225 2.39 -37.64 -1.25
N ASN A 226 2.05 -36.49 -1.86
CA ASN A 226 1.38 -36.36 -3.14
C ASN A 226 2.28 -35.73 -4.24
N GLY A 227 3.55 -35.43 -3.93
CA GLY A 227 4.57 -35.13 -4.92
C GLY A 227 4.64 -33.70 -5.43
N LYS A 228 4.69 -32.68 -4.55
CA LYS A 228 5.49 -31.43 -4.68
C LYS A 228 5.04 -30.41 -3.63
N THR A 229 6.00 -29.73 -2.98
CA THR A 229 5.74 -28.64 -2.01
C THR A 229 6.94 -27.66 -1.87
N ALA A 230 6.74 -26.35 -1.71
CA ALA A 230 7.82 -25.45 -1.23
C ALA A 230 8.00 -25.52 0.30
N ILE A 231 9.14 -25.09 0.83
CA ILE A 231 9.42 -25.02 2.28
C ILE A 231 8.31 -24.26 3.02
N ARG A 232 7.74 -24.85 4.09
CA ARG A 232 6.72 -24.21 4.93
C ARG A 232 7.39 -23.26 5.92
N THR A 233 7.04 -21.97 5.91
CA THR A 233 7.61 -20.99 6.86
C THR A 233 6.59 -20.60 7.92
N THR A 234 6.97 -20.64 9.20
CA THR A 234 6.20 -20.13 10.33
C THR A 234 6.99 -19.04 11.06
N LEU A 235 6.27 -18.06 11.59
CA LEU A 235 6.83 -16.96 12.37
C LEU A 235 6.21 -17.00 13.78
N SER A 236 7.03 -16.81 14.81
CA SER A 236 6.56 -16.65 16.18
C SER A 236 6.11 -15.21 16.47
N GLY A 237 5.72 -14.96 17.72
CA GLY A 237 5.60 -13.60 18.24
C GLY A 237 6.94 -12.87 18.35
N LEU A 238 6.87 -11.59 18.73
CA LEU A 238 8.03 -10.73 18.94
C LEU A 238 8.53 -10.81 20.39
N TYR A 239 9.85 -10.75 20.56
CA TYR A 239 10.54 -10.78 21.86
C TYR A 239 11.44 -9.56 22.01
N THR A 240 11.56 -9.04 23.22
CA THR A 240 12.43 -7.90 23.56
C THR A 240 13.89 -8.31 23.79
N SER A 241 14.16 -9.61 23.92
CA SER A 241 15.51 -10.14 24.06
C SER A 241 15.73 -11.34 23.14
N TYR A 242 16.96 -11.45 22.63
CA TYR A 242 17.37 -12.61 21.85
C TYR A 242 17.18 -13.90 22.66
N ASN A 243 17.54 -13.87 23.94
CA ASN A 243 17.49 -15.04 24.81
C ASN A 243 16.06 -15.56 25.02
N ASP A 244 15.06 -14.68 25.03
CA ASP A 244 13.66 -15.08 25.12
C ASP A 244 13.18 -15.71 23.82
N ALA A 245 13.49 -15.12 22.67
CA ALA A 245 13.21 -15.72 21.37
C ALA A 245 13.89 -17.09 21.22
N TYR A 246 15.13 -17.19 21.69
CA TYR A 246 15.89 -18.44 21.71
C TYR A 246 15.28 -19.50 22.63
N ASN A 247 14.88 -19.11 23.85
CA ASN A 247 14.24 -20.06 24.77
C ASN A 247 12.87 -20.53 24.25
N ASP A 248 12.11 -19.67 23.57
CA ASP A 248 10.87 -20.06 22.92
C ASP A 248 11.12 -21.08 21.81
N ALA A 249 12.10 -20.80 20.94
CA ALA A 249 12.49 -21.69 19.86
C ALA A 249 12.99 -23.07 20.36
N TYR A 250 13.52 -23.16 21.58
CA TYR A 250 14.32 -24.31 22.02
C TYR A 250 13.78 -25.08 23.23
N LYS A 251 13.07 -24.43 24.16
CA LYS A 251 12.60 -25.03 25.44
C LYS A 251 11.09 -25.17 25.53
N GLY A 252 10.37 -24.80 24.47
CA GLY A 252 8.92 -24.64 24.48
C GLY A 252 8.52 -23.32 25.12
N ALA A 253 7.47 -22.69 24.57
CA ALA A 253 7.01 -21.38 24.98
C ALA A 253 6.82 -21.30 26.51
N LYS A 254 7.47 -20.33 27.14
CA LYS A 254 7.03 -19.88 28.46
C LYS A 254 5.84 -18.95 28.27
N ASP A 255 4.76 -19.22 28.99
CA ASP A 255 3.58 -18.36 29.05
C ASP A 255 4.02 -16.90 29.31
N GLY A 256 3.65 -15.96 28.42
CA GLY A 256 3.55 -14.54 28.77
C GLY A 256 4.62 -13.52 28.33
N GLN A 257 5.41 -13.73 27.25
CA GLN A 257 6.36 -12.69 26.79
C GLN A 257 6.29 -12.31 25.30
N THR A 258 5.24 -12.72 24.58
CA THR A 258 5.08 -12.32 23.18
C THR A 258 4.47 -10.92 23.10
N VAL A 259 5.15 -10.04 22.38
CA VAL A 259 4.69 -8.68 22.07
C VAL A 259 3.86 -8.75 20.79
N ASN A 260 2.76 -9.47 20.85
CA ASN A 260 1.80 -9.56 19.75
C ASN A 260 0.77 -8.45 19.94
N ASP A 261 0.61 -7.58 18.95
CA ASP A 261 -0.43 -6.54 18.87
C ASP A 261 -0.15 -5.16 19.53
N VAL A 262 1.10 -4.77 19.77
CA VAL A 262 1.42 -3.39 20.17
C VAL A 262 2.28 -2.67 19.11
N PRO A 263 2.14 -1.34 18.97
CA PRO A 263 3.07 -0.57 18.14
C PRO A 263 4.49 -0.59 18.73
N PHE A 264 5.51 -0.49 17.88
CA PHE A 264 6.93 -0.32 18.25
C PHE A 264 7.18 1.05 18.88
N ASN A 265 6.76 1.21 20.13
CA ASN A 265 6.75 2.46 20.88
C ASN A 265 8.04 2.71 21.69
N GLU A 266 8.99 1.78 21.65
CA GLU A 266 10.33 1.91 22.21
C GLU A 266 11.33 2.26 21.10
N GLU A 267 11.91 3.45 21.17
CA GLU A 267 12.82 3.95 20.13
C GLU A 267 14.20 3.28 20.20
N ASN A 268 14.89 3.20 19.06
CA ASN A 268 16.23 2.61 18.96
C ASN A 268 16.35 1.21 19.57
N THR A 269 15.22 0.49 19.63
CA THR A 269 15.11 -0.81 20.28
C THR A 269 15.16 -1.91 19.23
N THR A 270 15.80 -3.02 19.57
CA THR A 270 15.81 -4.21 18.71
C THR A 270 14.91 -5.28 19.32
N TYR A 271 13.93 -5.72 18.55
CA TYR A 271 13.10 -6.88 18.84
C TYR A 271 13.60 -8.09 18.06
N TYR A 272 13.18 -9.27 18.49
CA TYR A 272 13.61 -10.55 17.91
C TYR A 272 12.37 -11.36 17.54
N GLN A 273 12.45 -12.07 16.42
CA GLN A 273 11.38 -12.95 15.97
C GLN A 273 11.94 -14.28 15.50
N VAL A 274 11.29 -15.37 15.90
CA VAL A 274 11.65 -16.72 15.47
C VAL A 274 11.05 -16.98 14.10
N VAL A 275 11.87 -17.51 13.20
CA VAL A 275 11.52 -17.92 11.85
C VAL A 275 11.83 -19.41 11.73
N THR A 276 10.82 -20.23 11.45
CA THR A 276 11.00 -21.67 11.26
C THR A 276 10.63 -22.04 9.84
N GLY A 277 11.57 -22.62 9.10
CA GLY A 277 11.33 -23.24 7.80
C GLY A 277 11.30 -24.77 7.91
N THR A 278 10.20 -25.39 7.53
CA THR A 278 9.99 -26.83 7.55
C THR A 278 10.01 -27.42 6.14
N VAL A 279 10.77 -28.48 5.98
CA VAL A 279 10.86 -29.30 4.77
C VAL A 279 10.28 -30.68 5.10
N GLU A 280 9.08 -30.97 4.61
CA GLU A 280 8.45 -32.29 4.73
C GLU A 280 9.08 -33.28 3.73
N ALA A 281 9.35 -34.50 4.17
CA ALA A 281 9.69 -35.68 3.38
C ALA A 281 10.75 -35.54 2.25
N ASP A 282 11.88 -34.84 2.50
CA ASP A 282 13.10 -35.03 1.68
C ASP A 282 14.17 -35.81 2.47
N PRO A 283 14.32 -37.13 2.22
CA PRO A 283 15.34 -37.95 2.85
C PRO A 283 16.77 -37.45 2.59
N ALA A 284 17.03 -36.74 1.50
CA ALA A 284 18.37 -36.20 1.19
C ALA A 284 18.66 -34.94 2.02
N PHE A 285 17.68 -34.05 2.20
CA PHE A 285 17.84 -32.89 3.07
C PHE A 285 17.94 -33.28 4.54
N THR A 286 17.08 -34.19 5.02
CA THR A 286 17.19 -34.75 6.36
C THR A 286 18.56 -35.40 6.59
N LYS A 287 19.04 -36.20 5.62
CA LYS A 287 20.41 -36.78 5.69
C LYS A 287 21.50 -35.72 5.65
N LEU A 288 21.38 -34.67 4.84
CA LEU A 288 22.35 -33.58 4.83
C LEU A 288 22.45 -32.96 6.22
N LEU A 289 21.32 -32.65 6.85
CA LEU A 289 21.26 -32.03 8.17
C LEU A 289 21.86 -32.94 9.24
N THR A 290 21.46 -34.22 9.29
CA THR A 290 22.06 -35.22 10.19
C THR A 290 23.57 -35.39 9.94
N ASN A 291 24.00 -35.46 8.69
CA ASN A 291 25.41 -35.67 8.37
C ASN A 291 26.27 -34.41 8.59
N PHE A 292 25.69 -33.22 8.46
CA PHE A 292 26.36 -31.96 8.80
C PHE A 292 26.68 -31.90 10.30
N GLU A 293 25.76 -32.36 11.16
CA GLU A 293 25.99 -32.49 12.59
C GLU A 293 27.17 -33.43 12.91
N GLU A 294 27.29 -34.53 12.18
CA GLU A 294 28.34 -35.53 12.39
C GLU A 294 29.69 -35.16 11.74
N ASN A 295 29.68 -34.45 10.61
CA ASN A 295 30.89 -34.19 9.81
C ASN A 295 30.79 -32.90 8.96
N THR A 296 31.05 -31.76 9.60
CA THR A 296 31.08 -30.43 8.98
C THR A 296 32.17 -30.23 7.92
N ALA A 297 33.18 -31.12 7.84
CA ALA A 297 34.23 -31.04 6.82
C ALA A 297 33.79 -31.62 5.47
N LYS A 298 32.82 -32.54 5.48
CA LYS A 298 32.30 -33.21 4.29
C LYS A 298 30.99 -32.63 3.79
N TYR A 299 30.16 -32.14 4.72
CA TYR A 299 28.85 -31.56 4.42
C TYR A 299 28.85 -30.07 4.74
N GLY A 300 28.31 -29.27 3.83
CA GLY A 300 28.29 -27.81 3.95
C GLY A 300 26.90 -27.28 4.32
N LEU A 301 26.83 -26.38 5.28
CA LEU A 301 25.62 -25.62 5.56
C LEU A 301 25.99 -24.16 5.68
N THR A 302 25.25 -23.29 5.00
CA THR A 302 25.37 -21.85 5.16
C THR A 302 24.03 -21.23 5.47
N VAL A 303 24.04 -20.20 6.30
CA VAL A 303 22.89 -19.37 6.65
C VAL A 303 23.26 -17.94 6.33
N ASN A 304 22.53 -17.33 5.40
CA ASN A 304 22.84 -16.00 4.85
C ASN A 304 24.33 -15.87 4.45
N GLY A 305 24.88 -16.92 3.82
CA GLY A 305 26.26 -16.96 3.33
C GLY A 305 27.33 -17.25 4.39
N THR A 306 26.94 -17.42 5.66
CA THR A 306 27.87 -17.75 6.76
C THR A 306 27.74 -19.21 7.18
N THR A 307 28.86 -19.90 7.39
CA THR A 307 28.84 -21.25 7.97
C THR A 307 28.48 -21.14 9.45
N PRO A 308 27.41 -21.82 9.92
CA PRO A 308 27.06 -21.82 11.33
C PRO A 308 28.23 -22.36 12.16
N THR A 309 28.66 -21.62 13.18
CA THR A 309 29.66 -22.04 14.15
C THR A 309 28.98 -22.32 15.47
N GLY A 310 29.13 -23.52 16.03
CA GLY A 310 28.68 -23.80 17.40
C GLY A 310 27.98 -25.15 17.57
N ASN A 311 27.87 -25.54 18.84
CA ASN A 311 26.99 -26.59 19.30
C ASN A 311 25.56 -26.02 19.26
N TYR A 312 24.54 -26.81 18.89
CA TYR A 312 23.12 -26.42 18.71
C TYR A 312 22.43 -25.84 19.97
N ASN A 313 23.20 -25.52 21.00
CA ASN A 313 22.78 -24.86 22.22
C ASN A 313 23.34 -23.43 22.35
N ASP A 314 23.99 -22.90 21.32
CA ASP A 314 24.54 -21.55 21.31
C ASP A 314 23.43 -20.53 20.99
N PRO A 315 23.21 -19.51 21.84
CA PRO A 315 22.28 -18.40 21.59
C PRO A 315 22.76 -17.45 20.48
N THR A 316 23.45 -17.94 19.46
CA THR A 316 23.72 -17.24 18.19
C THR A 316 23.35 -18.11 16.98
N SER A 317 22.80 -19.32 17.23
CA SER A 317 22.89 -20.43 16.27
C SER A 317 21.57 -20.93 15.69
N LEU A 318 21.70 -21.34 14.43
CA LEU A 318 20.78 -22.13 13.64
C LEU A 318 20.32 -23.39 14.38
N GLN A 319 19.02 -23.60 14.43
CA GLN A 319 18.43 -24.81 15.00
C GLN A 319 17.99 -25.78 13.91
N ILE A 320 18.26 -27.06 14.13
CA ILE A 320 17.88 -28.14 13.23
C ILE A 320 17.09 -29.16 14.05
N TYR A 321 15.90 -29.53 13.55
CA TYR A 321 15.14 -30.64 14.09
C TYR A 321 14.86 -31.62 12.96
N THR A 322 15.08 -32.91 13.23
CA THR A 322 14.76 -33.99 12.30
C THR A 322 14.06 -35.12 13.05
N ASN A 323 13.03 -35.72 12.45
CA ASN A 323 12.33 -36.88 13.03
C ASN A 323 12.14 -38.05 12.03
N GLY A 324 12.86 -38.01 10.91
CA GLY A 324 12.77 -38.99 9.82
C GLY A 324 11.73 -38.63 8.76
N ASP A 325 10.62 -37.99 9.15
CA ASP A 325 9.54 -37.58 8.25
C ASP A 325 9.58 -36.08 7.92
N GLU A 326 10.17 -35.28 8.80
CA GLU A 326 10.31 -33.83 8.66
C GLU A 326 11.71 -33.37 9.07
N ALA A 327 12.17 -32.32 8.40
CA ALA A 327 13.31 -31.52 8.81
C ALA A 327 12.87 -30.07 8.95
N SER A 328 13.07 -29.47 10.12
CA SER A 328 12.83 -28.04 10.33
C SER A 328 14.11 -27.31 10.73
N ILE A 329 14.19 -26.07 10.26
CA ILE A 329 15.27 -25.16 10.53
C ILE A 329 14.70 -23.92 11.19
N THR A 330 15.21 -23.57 12.37
CA THR A 330 14.78 -22.37 13.08
C THR A 330 15.93 -21.37 13.19
N VAL A 331 15.64 -20.11 12.85
CA VAL A 331 16.54 -18.96 12.94
C VAL A 331 15.84 -17.81 13.64
N ILE A 332 16.61 -16.82 14.10
CA ILE A 332 16.08 -15.59 14.70
C ILE A 332 16.40 -14.43 13.78
N ARG A 333 15.41 -13.57 13.52
CA ARG A 333 15.58 -12.29 12.83
C ARG A 333 15.48 -11.11 13.79
N GLU A 334 16.21 -10.04 13.48
CA GLU A 334 16.22 -8.78 14.24
C GLU A 334 15.27 -7.77 13.61
N ILE A 335 14.49 -7.07 14.45
CA ILE A 335 13.61 -5.98 14.04
C ILE A 335 14.10 -4.70 14.72
N HIS A 336 14.75 -3.81 13.98
CA HIS A 336 15.30 -2.58 14.50
C HIS A 336 14.29 -1.44 14.37
N VAL A 337 13.90 -0.88 15.51
CA VAL A 337 13.04 0.30 15.58
C VAL A 337 13.90 1.54 15.46
N GLY A 338 13.57 2.43 14.52
CA GLY A 338 14.24 3.73 14.38
C GLY A 338 14.02 4.64 15.61
N SER A 339 14.76 5.74 15.68
CA SER A 339 14.53 6.73 16.75
C SER A 339 13.18 7.43 16.59
N LYS A 340 12.63 7.94 17.69
CA LYS A 340 11.46 8.82 17.64
C LYS A 340 11.77 10.06 16.81
N GLU A 341 12.99 10.59 16.95
CA GLU A 341 13.51 11.72 16.17
C GLU A 341 13.61 11.41 14.68
N ALA A 342 13.96 10.18 14.29
CA ALA A 342 14.00 9.77 12.90
C ALA A 342 12.61 9.57 12.30
N ALA A 343 11.63 9.22 13.14
CA ALA A 343 10.22 9.25 12.79
C ALA A 343 9.60 10.65 12.87
N SER A 344 10.28 11.62 13.51
CA SER A 344 9.82 13.00 13.58
C SER A 344 9.81 13.64 12.21
N TRP A 345 8.74 14.36 11.94
CA TRP A 345 8.52 15.04 10.68
C TRP A 345 8.91 16.50 10.78
N THR A 346 9.75 16.95 9.86
CA THR A 346 9.93 18.37 9.59
C THR A 346 8.95 18.76 8.50
N THR A 347 7.98 19.61 8.83
CA THR A 347 7.00 20.14 7.87
C THR A 347 7.53 21.44 7.27
N THR A 348 7.37 21.62 5.97
CA THR A 348 7.75 22.82 5.23
C THR A 348 6.59 23.25 4.36
N ASP A 349 6.28 24.55 4.40
CA ASP A 349 5.27 25.13 3.52
C ASP A 349 5.70 25.01 2.07
N THR A 350 4.75 24.66 1.21
CA THR A 350 4.95 24.62 -0.23
C THR A 350 3.67 25.07 -0.91
N SER A 351 3.69 25.23 -2.22
CA SER A 351 2.47 25.47 -2.98
C SER A 351 2.65 24.74 -4.29
N GLY A 352 1.72 23.84 -4.59
CA GLY A 352 1.91 22.94 -5.70
C GLY A 352 0.68 22.09 -5.99
N VAL A 353 0.83 21.27 -7.02
CA VAL A 353 -0.09 20.17 -7.30
C VAL A 353 0.69 18.88 -7.22
N VAL A 354 0.22 17.94 -6.41
CA VAL A 354 0.66 16.55 -6.47
C VAL A 354 -0.31 15.76 -7.31
N THR A 355 0.22 15.09 -8.34
CA THR A 355 -0.57 14.19 -9.19
C THR A 355 -0.19 12.77 -8.85
N THR A 356 -1.15 11.95 -8.43
CA THR A 356 -0.90 10.52 -8.19
C THR A 356 -0.44 9.82 -9.47
N LYS A 357 0.48 8.87 -9.33
CA LYS A 357 1.02 8.14 -10.49
C LYS A 357 -0.01 7.16 -11.06
N SER A 358 0.28 6.60 -12.23
CA SER A 358 -0.60 5.62 -12.89
C SER A 358 -0.42 4.17 -12.40
N ALA A 359 0.62 3.91 -11.61
CA ALA A 359 1.05 2.56 -11.23
C ALA A 359 0.09 1.82 -10.27
N SER A 360 -0.71 2.55 -9.49
CA SER A 360 -1.72 2.00 -8.59
C SER A 360 -3.02 2.77 -8.73
N ASN A 361 -4.16 2.08 -8.92
CA ASN A 361 -5.47 2.72 -9.06
C ASN A 361 -5.85 3.64 -7.90
N TYR A 362 -5.31 3.38 -6.70
CA TYR A 362 -5.51 4.20 -5.51
C TYR A 362 -4.23 4.27 -4.70
N TYR A 363 -4.05 5.37 -3.98
CA TYR A 363 -2.94 5.63 -3.07
C TYR A 363 -3.47 5.96 -1.69
N THR A 364 -2.97 5.24 -0.69
CA THR A 364 -3.38 5.41 0.70
C THR A 364 -2.77 6.67 1.30
N LEU A 365 -3.48 7.23 2.28
CA LEU A 365 -3.07 8.39 3.04
C LEU A 365 -2.66 7.97 4.45
N VAL A 366 -1.86 8.82 5.09
CA VAL A 366 -1.53 8.70 6.51
C VAL A 366 -1.88 9.98 7.25
N ASN A 367 -2.19 9.87 8.53
CA ASN A 367 -2.52 11.00 9.39
C ASN A 367 -1.24 11.73 9.87
N ASN A 368 -1.41 12.72 10.75
CA ASN A 368 -0.29 13.44 11.35
C ASN A 368 0.66 12.53 12.14
N GLU A 369 0.13 11.48 12.77
CA GLU A 369 0.86 10.45 13.51
C GLU A 369 1.49 9.38 12.59
N ASN A 370 1.41 9.56 11.27
CA ASN A 370 1.87 8.61 10.23
C ASN A 370 1.17 7.24 10.29
N GLN A 371 -0.01 7.18 10.87
CA GLN A 371 -0.87 6.01 10.85
C GLN A 371 -1.75 6.04 9.58
N PRO A 372 -2.05 4.88 8.97
CA PRO A 372 -2.94 4.84 7.83
C PRO A 372 -4.29 5.51 8.12
N VAL A 373 -4.72 6.39 7.22
CA VAL A 373 -6.08 6.92 7.26
C VAL A 373 -6.99 5.92 6.57
N GLY A 374 -7.80 5.22 7.35
CA GLY A 374 -8.81 4.32 6.83
C GLY A 374 -9.90 5.07 6.05
N ASN A 375 -10.65 4.34 5.22
CA ASN A 375 -11.85 4.81 4.53
C ASN A 375 -11.66 5.93 3.48
N ARG A 376 -10.43 6.28 3.09
CA ARG A 376 -10.16 7.23 1.99
C ARG A 376 -8.81 7.00 1.32
N ALA A 377 -8.73 7.31 0.03
CA ALA A 377 -7.54 7.18 -0.80
C ALA A 377 -7.62 8.13 -1.99
N LEU A 378 -6.49 8.42 -2.62
CA LEU A 378 -6.44 9.23 -3.85
C LEU A 378 -6.41 8.29 -5.05
N VAL A 379 -7.32 8.48 -6.02
CA VAL A 379 -7.31 7.70 -7.27
C VAL A 379 -6.06 8.00 -8.10
N LYS A 380 -5.60 7.07 -8.95
CA LYS A 380 -4.49 7.31 -9.89
C LYS A 380 -4.74 8.49 -10.81
N ASP A 381 -3.66 9.11 -11.26
CA ASP A 381 -3.68 10.24 -12.20
C ASP A 381 -4.53 11.44 -11.73
N SER A 382 -4.79 11.56 -10.42
CA SER A 382 -5.56 12.66 -9.83
C SER A 382 -4.66 13.71 -9.21
N ALA A 383 -4.99 14.96 -9.49
CA ALA A 383 -4.26 16.14 -9.05
C ALA A 383 -4.85 16.71 -7.75
N TRP A 384 -3.99 16.99 -6.78
CA TRP A 384 -4.35 17.53 -5.47
C TRP A 384 -3.52 18.74 -5.16
N LEU A 385 -4.17 19.81 -4.70
CA LEU A 385 -3.46 20.95 -4.15
C LEU A 385 -2.69 20.50 -2.91
N THR A 386 -1.44 20.94 -2.85
CA THR A 386 -0.60 20.75 -1.68
C THR A 386 -0.08 22.11 -1.24
N ASP A 387 -0.17 22.34 0.05
CA ASP A 387 0.31 23.55 0.71
C ASP A 387 1.46 23.26 1.68
N GLN A 388 1.75 21.99 1.94
CA GLN A 388 2.84 21.54 2.79
C GLN A 388 3.41 20.22 2.32
N TYR A 389 4.71 20.02 2.52
CA TYR A 389 5.30 18.69 2.53
C TYR A 389 5.98 18.46 3.85
N ARG A 390 6.18 17.19 4.21
CA ARG A 390 6.95 16.79 5.38
C ARG A 390 8.03 15.79 5.00
N VAL A 391 9.17 15.89 5.67
CA VAL A 391 10.30 14.97 5.53
C VAL A 391 10.72 14.51 6.91
N ASN A 392 10.89 13.20 7.09
CA ASN A 392 11.46 12.65 8.31
C ASN A 392 12.99 12.47 8.19
N ASN A 393 13.72 12.20 9.27
CA ASN A 393 15.18 12.11 9.16
C ASN A 393 15.67 10.87 8.37
N ASN A 394 14.77 9.93 8.06
CA ASN A 394 15.03 8.81 7.14
C ASN A 394 14.91 9.22 5.65
N GLY A 395 14.60 10.48 5.37
CA GLY A 395 14.42 10.99 4.00
C GLY A 395 13.10 10.60 3.36
N VAL A 396 12.18 9.95 4.09
CA VAL A 396 10.82 9.71 3.60
C VAL A 396 10.13 11.07 3.48
N LYS A 397 9.58 11.34 2.30
CA LYS A 397 8.89 12.59 1.99
C LYS A 397 7.42 12.31 1.74
N GLN A 398 6.54 13.16 2.27
CA GLN A 398 5.11 13.11 2.03
C GLN A 398 4.56 14.51 1.74
N TYR A 399 3.48 14.58 0.95
CA TYR A 399 2.79 15.83 0.62
C TYR A 399 1.43 15.87 1.31
N ARG A 400 1.07 17.02 1.85
CA ARG A 400 -0.26 17.24 2.42
C ARG A 400 -1.27 17.42 1.30
N VAL A 401 -2.35 16.67 1.33
CA VAL A 401 -3.42 16.74 0.33
C VAL A 401 -4.76 17.14 0.95
N ALA A 402 -4.87 17.06 2.29
CA ALA A 402 -5.96 17.60 3.09
C ALA A 402 -5.45 17.87 4.51
N THR A 403 -6.25 18.57 5.32
CA THR A 403 -5.91 18.87 6.72
C THR A 403 -5.64 17.59 7.50
N GLY A 404 -4.39 17.39 7.89
CA GLY A 404 -3.95 16.22 8.64
C GLY A 404 -3.72 14.95 7.81
N GLU A 405 -3.75 15.03 6.48
CA GLU A 405 -3.65 13.87 5.60
C GLU A 405 -2.53 14.02 4.58
N TRP A 406 -1.70 12.98 4.51
CA TRP A 406 -0.44 13.01 3.79
C TRP A 406 -0.33 11.83 2.84
N ILE A 407 0.21 12.07 1.65
CA ILE A 407 0.52 11.04 0.65
C ILE A 407 2.02 10.90 0.44
N ASP A 408 2.50 9.67 0.30
CA ASP A 408 3.91 9.38 0.01
C ASP A 408 4.38 10.05 -1.30
N ALA A 409 5.54 10.72 -1.27
CA ALA A 409 6.11 11.36 -2.44
C ALA A 409 6.46 10.38 -3.57
N ASN A 410 6.71 9.10 -3.27
CA ASN A 410 6.93 8.07 -4.27
C ASN A 410 5.65 7.70 -5.03
N ASN A 411 4.48 8.01 -4.47
CA ASN A 411 3.18 7.72 -5.04
C ASN A 411 2.65 8.82 -5.96
N VAL A 412 3.29 9.99 -5.93
CA VAL A 412 2.87 11.18 -6.68
C VAL A 412 4.02 11.76 -7.50
N THR A 413 3.69 12.54 -8.51
CA THR A 413 4.58 13.53 -9.10
C THR A 413 4.21 14.89 -8.53
N PHE A 414 5.17 15.60 -7.96
CA PHE A 414 4.97 16.96 -7.50
C PHE A 414 5.30 17.95 -8.62
N SER A 415 4.40 18.91 -8.80
CA SER A 415 4.60 20.08 -9.63
C SER A 415 4.60 21.30 -8.71
N ASP A 416 5.75 21.98 -8.61
CA ASP A 416 5.89 23.31 -7.97
C ASP A 416 4.96 24.34 -8.61
N LYS A 417 4.49 24.03 -9.82
CA LYS A 417 3.29 24.59 -10.39
C LYS A 417 2.09 23.88 -9.78
N ALA A 418 1.54 24.45 -8.71
CA ALA A 418 0.13 24.82 -8.85
C ALA A 418 0.10 25.57 -10.18
N THR A 419 -0.68 25.18 -11.18
CA THR A 419 -0.80 26.01 -12.38
C THR A 419 -1.58 27.27 -12.01
N THR A 420 -1.04 28.08 -11.11
CA THR A 420 -0.98 29.51 -11.29
C THR A 420 -0.12 29.74 -12.53
N PRO A 421 -0.64 30.41 -13.56
CA PRO A 421 0.17 31.29 -14.36
C PRO A 421 0.69 32.37 -13.40
N SER A 422 1.77 32.09 -12.69
CA SER A 422 2.49 33.12 -11.93
C SER A 422 3.41 33.95 -12.84
N ASP A 423 3.43 33.66 -14.13
CA ASP A 423 3.59 34.75 -15.09
C ASP A 423 2.17 35.24 -15.37
N ASN A 424 1.82 36.46 -14.96
CA ASN A 424 0.63 37.22 -15.38
C ASN A 424 0.61 37.42 -16.92
N SER A 425 0.72 36.34 -17.67
CA SER A 425 0.68 36.31 -19.12
C SER A 425 -0.77 36.11 -19.47
N ALA A 426 -1.44 37.23 -19.75
CA ALA A 426 -2.76 37.20 -20.33
C ALA A 426 -2.82 36.19 -21.49
N LEU A 427 -3.96 35.52 -21.63
CA LEU A 427 -4.21 34.67 -22.78
C LEU A 427 -4.13 35.53 -24.05
N THR A 428 -3.24 35.11 -24.94
CA THR A 428 -2.93 35.73 -26.24
C THR A 428 -3.38 34.81 -27.38
N ASP A 429 -3.16 35.23 -28.64
CA ASP A 429 -3.55 34.44 -29.82
C ASP A 429 -5.02 33.98 -29.76
N ILE A 430 -5.91 34.92 -29.41
CA ILE A 430 -7.34 34.62 -29.29
C ILE A 430 -7.92 34.48 -30.70
N GLN A 431 -8.36 33.28 -31.04
CA GLN A 431 -8.95 32.95 -32.33
C GLN A 431 -10.42 32.59 -32.15
N ASN A 432 -11.26 33.10 -33.05
CA ASN A 432 -12.65 32.65 -33.10
C ASN A 432 -12.67 31.27 -33.75
N GLN A 433 -12.98 30.27 -32.94
CA GLN A 433 -13.03 28.88 -33.34
C GLN A 433 -14.20 28.24 -32.61
N ASN A 434 -15.23 27.89 -33.37
CA ASN A 434 -16.37 27.18 -32.83
C ASN A 434 -16.02 25.69 -32.68
N GLY A 435 -16.58 25.08 -31.65
CA GLY A 435 -16.44 23.66 -31.41
C GLY A 435 -17.00 23.26 -30.07
N THR A 436 -16.71 22.04 -29.67
CA THR A 436 -17.09 21.49 -28.37
C THR A 436 -15.85 20.93 -27.68
N VAL A 437 -15.68 21.24 -26.40
CA VAL A 437 -14.70 20.57 -25.54
C VAL A 437 -15.40 19.53 -24.67
N THR A 438 -14.91 18.29 -24.67
CA THR A 438 -15.35 17.23 -23.74
C THR A 438 -14.32 17.09 -22.62
N LEU A 439 -14.85 16.85 -21.41
CA LEU A 439 -14.11 16.74 -20.17
C LEU A 439 -14.25 15.31 -19.66
N ASP A 440 -13.33 14.44 -20.07
CA ASP A 440 -13.52 12.97 -20.03
C ASP A 440 -13.21 12.33 -18.66
N ALA A 441 -12.77 13.12 -17.66
CA ALA A 441 -12.66 12.62 -16.29
C ALA A 441 -14.05 12.32 -15.69
N PRO A 442 -14.16 11.54 -14.60
CA PRO A 442 -15.44 11.30 -13.93
C PRO A 442 -16.13 12.58 -13.49
N ALA A 443 -17.46 12.57 -13.35
CA ALA A 443 -18.25 13.75 -12.93
C ALA A 443 -17.82 14.37 -11.59
N SER A 444 -17.17 13.59 -10.70
CA SER A 444 -16.62 14.05 -9.43
C SER A 444 -15.29 14.82 -9.57
N PHE A 445 -14.66 14.80 -10.74
CA PHE A 445 -13.43 15.53 -11.04
C PHE A 445 -13.75 16.96 -11.47
N ASN A 446 -12.93 17.92 -11.04
CA ASN A 446 -13.12 19.35 -11.32
C ASN A 446 -11.99 19.90 -12.20
N TYR A 447 -12.32 20.30 -13.42
CA TYR A 447 -11.44 21.03 -14.32
C TYR A 447 -11.40 22.52 -13.95
N LEU A 448 -10.22 22.99 -13.60
CA LEU A 448 -9.99 24.38 -13.22
C LEU A 448 -10.25 25.34 -14.40
N LEU A 449 -10.87 26.46 -14.08
CA LEU A 449 -11.11 27.54 -15.03
C LEU A 449 -10.13 28.68 -14.82
N TYR A 450 -9.83 29.37 -15.91
CA TYR A 450 -8.91 30.50 -15.96
C TYR A 450 -9.58 31.72 -16.55
N THR A 451 -9.20 32.91 -16.08
CA THR A 451 -9.63 34.17 -16.65
C THR A 451 -8.79 34.50 -17.90
N LYS A 452 -9.20 35.54 -18.65
CA LYS A 452 -8.40 36.05 -19.76
C LYS A 452 -7.02 36.59 -19.33
N SER A 453 -6.87 37.05 -18.09
CA SER A 453 -5.56 37.45 -17.52
C SER A 453 -4.65 36.25 -17.21
N GLY A 454 -5.15 35.02 -17.37
CA GLY A 454 -4.45 33.80 -16.95
C GLY A 454 -4.62 33.50 -15.46
N GLU A 455 -5.42 34.27 -14.72
CA GLU A 455 -5.66 34.02 -13.30
C GLU A 455 -6.60 32.84 -13.12
N LEU A 456 -6.49 32.14 -11.99
CA LEU A 456 -7.42 31.07 -11.65
C LEU A 456 -8.80 31.66 -11.32
N GLY A 457 -9.85 31.10 -11.92
CA GLY A 457 -11.23 31.43 -11.59
C GLY A 457 -11.70 30.75 -10.30
N ASN A 458 -12.74 31.29 -9.69
CA ASN A 458 -13.32 30.74 -8.44
C ASN A 458 -14.28 29.57 -8.68
N ARG A 459 -14.29 29.00 -9.90
CA ARG A 459 -15.21 27.95 -10.34
C ARG A 459 -14.46 26.90 -11.14
N ALA A 460 -15.03 25.72 -11.23
CA ALA A 460 -14.52 24.61 -12.02
C ALA A 460 -15.65 23.96 -12.82
N LEU A 461 -15.30 23.21 -13.85
CA LEU A 461 -16.23 22.38 -14.60
C LEU A 461 -16.09 20.93 -14.16
N SER A 462 -17.20 20.24 -13.94
CA SER A 462 -17.20 18.81 -13.67
C SER A 462 -16.69 18.03 -14.88
N GLY A 463 -16.02 16.90 -14.64
CA GLY A 463 -15.84 15.87 -15.67
C GLY A 463 -17.18 15.31 -16.15
N ASP A 464 -17.12 14.42 -17.14
CA ASP A 464 -18.25 13.88 -17.88
C ASP A 464 -19.18 14.99 -18.39
N SER A 465 -18.59 16.07 -18.89
CA SER A 465 -19.33 17.22 -19.40
C SER A 465 -18.77 17.73 -20.71
N ALA A 466 -19.62 18.41 -21.47
CA ALA A 466 -19.28 18.96 -22.77
C ALA A 466 -19.68 20.42 -22.83
N TRP A 467 -18.80 21.27 -23.33
CA TRP A 467 -18.98 22.71 -23.34
C TRP A 467 -18.75 23.28 -24.73
N LYS A 468 -19.63 24.18 -25.14
CA LYS A 468 -19.45 24.94 -26.36
C LYS A 468 -18.25 25.86 -26.22
N VAL A 469 -17.41 25.84 -27.23
CA VAL A 469 -16.25 26.69 -27.36
C VAL A 469 -16.50 27.62 -28.52
N ILE A 470 -16.30 28.91 -28.29
CA ILE A 470 -16.40 29.93 -29.33
C ILE A 470 -15.04 30.55 -29.66
N GLN A 471 -14.05 30.34 -28.78
CA GLN A 471 -12.70 30.86 -28.96
C GLN A 471 -11.66 29.92 -28.37
N THR A 472 -10.51 29.86 -29.03
CA THR A 472 -9.28 29.29 -28.51
C THR A 472 -8.29 30.41 -28.18
N ALA A 473 -7.35 30.14 -27.29
CA ALA A 473 -6.27 31.06 -26.97
C ALA A 473 -5.01 30.28 -26.61
N LYS A 474 -3.88 31.00 -26.58
CA LYS A 474 -2.62 30.48 -26.07
C LYS A 474 -2.04 31.38 -25.01
N ASP A 475 -1.38 30.80 -24.03
CA ASP A 475 -0.53 31.58 -23.14
C ASP A 475 0.87 31.83 -23.73
N SER A 476 1.71 32.55 -22.99
CA SER A 476 3.10 32.84 -23.35
C SER A 476 3.98 31.58 -23.52
N LYS A 477 3.51 30.42 -23.07
CA LYS A 477 4.19 29.12 -23.15
C LYS A 477 3.62 28.23 -24.25
N GLY A 478 2.68 28.75 -25.05
CA GLY A 478 2.06 28.05 -26.17
C GLY A 478 1.01 27.02 -25.78
N ARG A 479 0.57 26.99 -24.51
CA ARG A 479 -0.49 26.07 -24.03
C ARG A 479 -1.84 26.56 -24.52
N THR A 480 -2.67 25.65 -25.02
CA THR A 480 -3.98 25.97 -25.57
C THR A 480 -5.03 26.09 -24.48
N TYR A 481 -5.97 27.01 -24.66
CA TYR A 481 -7.12 27.22 -23.78
C TYR A 481 -8.39 27.34 -24.62
N TYR A 482 -9.49 26.83 -24.09
CA TYR A 482 -10.81 26.82 -24.73
C TYR A 482 -11.80 27.67 -23.94
N ARG A 483 -12.38 28.70 -24.58
CA ARG A 483 -13.35 29.60 -23.93
C ARG A 483 -14.70 28.92 -23.81
N VAL A 484 -15.08 28.59 -22.59
CA VAL A 484 -16.30 27.84 -22.24
C VAL A 484 -17.41 28.73 -21.65
N SER A 485 -17.11 30.02 -21.45
CA SER A 485 -18.00 31.03 -20.86
C SER A 485 -17.58 32.44 -21.28
N THR A 486 -18.29 33.47 -20.83
CA THR A 486 -17.97 34.87 -21.15
C THR A 486 -16.57 35.27 -20.68
N THR A 487 -16.07 34.74 -19.58
CA THR A 487 -14.76 35.16 -19.01
C THR A 487 -13.86 34.01 -18.62
N GLU A 488 -14.28 32.76 -18.84
CA GLU A 488 -13.60 31.58 -18.32
C GLU A 488 -13.13 30.64 -19.43
N TRP A 489 -11.97 30.06 -19.18
CA TRP A 489 -11.21 29.25 -20.11
C TRP A 489 -10.78 27.97 -19.42
N VAL A 490 -10.96 26.84 -20.08
CA VAL A 490 -10.36 25.57 -19.63
C VAL A 490 -9.06 25.34 -20.40
N MET A 491 -8.02 24.90 -19.69
CA MET A 491 -6.73 24.61 -20.31
C MET A 491 -6.78 23.25 -21.00
N GLU A 492 -6.16 23.13 -22.17
CA GLU A 492 -5.85 21.84 -22.79
C GLU A 492 -4.98 20.99 -21.86
N GLY A 493 -5.30 19.70 -21.78
CA GLY A 493 -4.62 18.76 -20.89
C GLY A 493 -5.27 17.39 -20.93
N ASN A 494 -4.87 16.51 -20.02
CA ASN A 494 -5.42 15.16 -19.95
C ASN A 494 -6.93 15.19 -19.70
N GLY A 495 -7.67 14.47 -20.54
CA GLY A 495 -9.14 14.43 -20.49
C GLY A 495 -9.82 15.72 -20.94
N VAL A 496 -9.12 16.65 -21.61
CA VAL A 496 -9.73 17.82 -22.25
C VAL A 496 -9.60 17.66 -23.75
N HIS A 497 -10.69 17.31 -24.43
CA HIS A 497 -10.67 17.00 -25.86
C HIS A 497 -11.51 18.00 -26.64
N PHE A 498 -10.88 18.75 -27.55
CA PHE A 498 -11.56 19.72 -28.39
C PHE A 498 -11.88 19.14 -29.76
N THR A 499 -13.13 19.30 -30.19
CA THR A 499 -13.59 18.99 -31.55
C THR A 499 -14.07 20.28 -32.21
N ALA A 500 -13.41 20.69 -33.29
CA ALA A 500 -13.83 21.84 -34.08
C ALA A 500 -15.14 21.56 -34.83
N GLU A 501 -16.01 22.56 -34.90
CA GLU A 501 -17.25 22.55 -35.71
C GLU A 501 -17.03 23.06 -37.15
#